data_AF-A0A815YS08-F1
#
_entry.id   AF-A0A815YS08-F1
#
_cell.length_a   1.000
_cell.length_b   1.000
_cell.length_c   1.000
_cell.angle_alpha   90.00
_cell.angle_beta   90.00
_cell.angle_gamma   90.00
#
_symmetry.space_group_name_H-M   'P 1'
#
loop_
_entity.id
_entity.type
_entity.pdbx_description
1 polymer ?
#
loop_
_entity_poly.entity_id
_entity_poly.type
_entity_poly.pdbx_seq_one_letter_code
_entity_poly.pdbx_strand_id
1 'polypeptide(L)'
;MGDDQALVASWLHEESTWQQQFRGWDFSQLTSSGRISFNMSEEQLGWDYTKIICQTVAQLADSDDENKSNEIYLLDLGTGGGEYLEGILARLPSNEKKLIVYATESYEPNFQLAKQRLTPYGVTVIQSESDSLNSLLPFTDDGPKFDLIISRHTCYNIREVDRLLKFKTGIFITQQVDGTSGQDLIELFDHQPQWPFFTLAYASLTLKNQAPSMKLIRAQESETKDPRFNNETLAFLQFLSQNPPPQDNEVEKMRLYMDGIHQKINKKLHETFKGTIEEKIVKTNSTEIPITIYTPLNVNKDKLVIYFHGGEYRLGPEYKYPIWLDDALEVTQHIIQNRTAYGVNKTAKIGVAGDSAGGMISASLSHLLKGIDFQILIYAALDILGEMPSYKEFTKPMYFLTPEFMKWFTTHAFHNLDEVKDPRVSVLLNRTFKDLPPCLFIVADLDILRDGNLEYQKLLEKAGVQTKLVLMKDVIHVFFTLPGIFPQSCAEAVDAIRDFMASI
;
A
#
# COMPACT_ATOMS: atom_id res chain seq x y z
N MET A 1 4.16 -30.09 11.92
CA MET A 1 5.06 -29.23 11.14
C MET A 1 4.82 -27.81 11.63
N GLY A 2 5.88 -27.03 11.92
CA GLY A 2 5.70 -25.62 12.23
C GLY A 2 5.13 -24.86 11.02
N ASP A 3 4.51 -23.70 11.24
CA ASP A 3 3.92 -22.90 10.16
C ASP A 3 4.93 -22.61 9.03
N ASP A 4 6.20 -22.35 9.37
CA ASP A 4 7.25 -22.11 8.38
C ASP A 4 7.54 -23.34 7.50
N GLN A 5 7.53 -24.53 8.09
CA GLN A 5 7.72 -25.78 7.34
C GLN A 5 6.53 -26.08 6.44
N ALA A 6 5.32 -25.73 6.87
CA ALA A 6 4.13 -25.86 6.06
C ALA A 6 4.13 -24.86 4.89
N LEU A 7 4.61 -23.63 5.12
CA LEU A 7 4.73 -22.60 4.09
C LEU A 7 5.78 -22.98 3.04
N VAL A 8 6.96 -23.42 3.48
CA VAL A 8 8.03 -23.90 2.58
C VAL A 8 7.58 -25.13 1.80
N ALA A 9 6.89 -26.09 2.45
CA ALA A 9 6.34 -27.25 1.76
C ALA A 9 5.27 -26.85 0.72
N SER A 10 4.43 -25.85 1.03
CA SER A 10 3.45 -25.31 0.09
C SER A 10 4.13 -24.65 -1.11
N TRP A 11 5.19 -23.87 -0.91
CA TRP A 11 5.93 -23.22 -1.99
C TRP A 11 6.64 -24.24 -2.88
N LEU A 12 7.32 -25.22 -2.28
CA LEU A 12 7.97 -26.31 -3.03
C LEU A 12 6.95 -27.16 -3.80
N HIS A 13 5.73 -27.33 -3.28
CA HIS A 13 4.67 -28.03 -3.98
C HIS A 13 4.14 -27.23 -5.18
N GLU A 14 3.90 -25.93 -5.01
CA GLU A 14 3.53 -25.04 -6.12
C GLU A 14 4.61 -24.98 -7.19
N GLU A 15 5.88 -24.84 -6.81
CA GLU A 15 7.01 -24.93 -7.74
C GLU A 15 7.04 -26.30 -8.43
N SER A 16 6.79 -27.40 -7.72
CA SER A 16 6.77 -28.73 -8.35
C SER A 16 5.64 -28.91 -9.37
N THR A 17 4.62 -28.04 -9.34
CA THR A 17 3.42 -28.12 -10.18
C THR A 17 3.28 -26.94 -11.15
N TRP A 18 4.22 -25.98 -11.20
CA TRP A 18 4.08 -24.75 -11.99
C TRP A 18 3.83 -25.02 -13.49
N GLN A 19 4.48 -26.02 -14.08
CA GLN A 19 4.28 -26.40 -15.49
C GLN A 19 2.87 -26.96 -15.78
N GLN A 20 2.20 -27.48 -14.75
CA GLN A 20 0.83 -27.98 -14.84
C GLN A 20 -0.18 -26.86 -14.57
N GLN A 21 0.19 -25.90 -13.73
CA GLN A 21 -0.64 -24.79 -13.28
C GLN A 21 -0.62 -23.58 -14.22
N PHE A 22 0.50 -23.33 -14.90
CA PHE A 22 0.67 -22.20 -15.82
C PHE A 22 0.87 -22.72 -17.25
N ARG A 23 -0.10 -22.42 -18.13
CA ARG A 23 -0.03 -22.74 -19.56
C ARG A 23 -0.40 -21.51 -20.37
N GLY A 24 0.51 -21.06 -21.22
CA GLY A 24 0.34 -19.78 -21.90
C GLY A 24 0.37 -18.62 -20.91
N TRP A 25 -0.49 -17.63 -21.09
CA TRP A 25 -0.66 -16.48 -20.18
C TRP A 25 -1.85 -16.67 -19.21
N ASP A 26 -2.18 -17.92 -18.87
CA ASP A 26 -3.23 -18.23 -17.90
C ASP A 26 -2.69 -18.12 -16.46
N PHE A 27 -3.08 -17.05 -15.76
CA PHE A 27 -2.79 -16.83 -14.35
C PHE A 27 -4.00 -17.07 -13.43
N SER A 28 -5.04 -17.76 -13.92
CA SER A 28 -6.28 -18.00 -13.17
C SER A 28 -6.02 -18.61 -11.79
N GLN A 29 -5.05 -19.52 -11.68
CA GLN A 29 -4.63 -20.13 -10.41
C GLN A 29 -4.10 -19.10 -9.39
N LEU A 30 -3.34 -18.10 -9.83
CA LEU A 30 -2.85 -17.03 -8.96
C LEU A 30 -3.99 -16.10 -8.52
N THR A 31 -4.99 -15.89 -9.39
CA THR A 31 -6.18 -15.13 -9.03
C THR A 31 -7.10 -15.87 -8.07
N SER A 32 -7.37 -17.16 -8.32
CA SER A 32 -8.25 -17.97 -7.47
C SER A 32 -7.64 -18.27 -6.10
N SER A 33 -6.31 -18.33 -6.02
CA SER A 33 -5.60 -18.44 -4.74
C SER A 33 -5.44 -17.10 -4.01
N GLY A 34 -5.87 -15.98 -4.61
CA GLY A 34 -5.70 -14.64 -4.05
C GLY A 34 -4.26 -14.13 -4.01
N ARG A 35 -3.33 -14.85 -4.68
CA ARG A 35 -1.91 -14.46 -4.79
C ARG A 35 -1.72 -13.24 -5.69
N ILE A 36 -2.57 -13.08 -6.71
CA ILE A 36 -2.62 -11.89 -7.57
C ILE A 36 -4.07 -11.44 -7.71
N SER A 37 -4.32 -10.13 -7.66
CA SER A 37 -5.59 -9.54 -8.10
C SER A 37 -5.34 -8.83 -9.43
N PHE A 38 -5.82 -9.39 -10.54
CA PHE A 38 -5.92 -8.68 -11.82
C PHE A 38 -7.23 -7.90 -11.96
N ASN A 39 -8.02 -7.80 -10.88
CA ASN A 39 -9.31 -7.12 -10.92
C ASN A 39 -9.10 -5.61 -11.01
N MET A 40 -8.93 -5.16 -12.25
CA MET A 40 -9.19 -3.80 -12.67
C MET A 40 -10.62 -3.80 -13.20
N SER A 41 -11.59 -3.47 -12.35
CA SER A 41 -13.00 -3.43 -12.74
C SER A 41 -13.26 -2.27 -13.74
N GLU A 42 -14.37 -2.35 -14.49
CA GLU A 42 -14.85 -1.22 -15.32
C GLU A 42 -14.94 0.08 -14.49
N GLU A 43 -15.22 -0.04 -13.19
CA GLU A 43 -15.27 1.06 -12.22
C GLU A 43 -13.91 1.72 -11.97
N GLN A 44 -12.81 0.96 -12.07
CA GLN A 44 -11.45 1.47 -11.84
C GLN A 44 -10.79 2.02 -13.11
N LEU A 45 -11.08 1.44 -14.28
CA LEU A 45 -10.49 1.89 -15.54
C LEU A 45 -11.38 2.90 -16.27
N GLY A 46 -12.69 2.94 -16.02
CA GLY A 46 -13.65 3.75 -16.77
C GLY A 46 -13.94 3.23 -18.19
N TRP A 47 -13.34 2.10 -18.57
CA TRP A 47 -13.56 1.41 -19.84
C TRP A 47 -13.28 -0.10 -19.71
N ASP A 48 -13.89 -0.90 -20.60
CA ASP A 48 -13.68 -2.35 -20.70
C ASP A 48 -13.35 -2.71 -22.15
N TYR A 49 -12.11 -3.14 -22.36
CA TYR A 49 -11.59 -3.52 -23.67
C TYR A 49 -12.40 -4.64 -24.33
N THR A 50 -12.80 -5.65 -23.56
CA THR A 50 -13.61 -6.79 -24.05
C THR A 50 -14.98 -6.32 -24.50
N LYS A 51 -15.63 -5.48 -23.70
CA LYS A 51 -16.95 -4.91 -24.00
C LYS A 51 -16.92 -4.07 -25.27
N ILE A 52 -15.88 -3.25 -25.45
CA ILE A 52 -15.67 -2.42 -26.65
C ILE A 52 -15.52 -3.31 -27.90
N ILE A 53 -14.73 -4.41 -27.82
CA ILE A 53 -14.58 -5.35 -28.94
C ILE A 53 -15.92 -5.99 -29.30
N CYS A 54 -16.63 -6.57 -28.31
CA CYS A 54 -17.91 -7.23 -28.55
C CYS A 54 -18.94 -6.27 -29.17
N GLN A 55 -19.02 -5.03 -28.68
CA GLN A 55 -19.88 -3.99 -29.25
C GLN A 55 -19.50 -3.63 -30.69
N THR A 56 -18.20 -3.54 -30.98
CA THR A 56 -17.72 -3.23 -32.33
C THR A 56 -18.07 -4.36 -33.32
N VAL A 57 -17.88 -5.62 -32.91
CA VAL A 57 -18.26 -6.77 -33.75
C VAL A 57 -19.76 -6.79 -33.99
N ALA A 58 -20.59 -6.53 -32.96
CA ALA A 58 -22.03 -6.43 -33.11
C ALA A 58 -22.44 -5.31 -34.08
N GLN A 59 -21.83 -4.13 -33.99
CA GLN A 59 -22.09 -3.02 -34.93
C GLN A 59 -21.69 -3.33 -36.37
N LEU A 60 -20.56 -4.03 -36.58
CA LEU A 60 -20.18 -4.51 -37.91
C LEU A 60 -21.20 -5.52 -38.44
N ALA A 61 -21.69 -6.40 -37.55
CA ALA A 61 -22.70 -7.40 -37.86
C ALA A 61 -24.08 -6.81 -38.20
N ASP A 62 -24.50 -5.73 -37.53
CA ASP A 62 -25.81 -5.10 -37.71
C ASP A 62 -25.88 -4.08 -38.87
N SER A 63 -24.80 -3.89 -39.63
CA SER A 63 -24.82 -2.96 -40.77
C SER A 63 -25.72 -3.48 -41.91
N ASP A 64 -26.86 -2.80 -42.13
CA ASP A 64 -27.86 -3.00 -43.22
C ASP A 64 -27.36 -2.60 -44.62
N ASP A 65 -26.05 -2.62 -44.84
CA ASP A 65 -25.46 -2.26 -46.14
C ASP A 65 -25.56 -3.46 -47.09
N GLU A 66 -26.61 -3.51 -47.91
CA GLU A 66 -26.88 -4.57 -48.90
C GLU A 66 -25.71 -4.85 -49.86
N ASN A 67 -24.72 -3.95 -49.95
CA ASN A 67 -23.51 -4.10 -50.77
C ASN A 67 -22.26 -4.60 -50.02
N LYS A 68 -22.32 -4.84 -48.70
CA LYS A 68 -21.18 -5.41 -47.94
C LYS A 68 -21.20 -6.92 -47.95
N SER A 69 -20.01 -7.53 -48.08
CA SER A 69 -19.83 -8.98 -47.96
C SER A 69 -20.39 -9.48 -46.63
N ASN A 70 -21.01 -10.66 -46.64
CA ASN A 70 -21.54 -11.30 -45.43
C ASN A 70 -20.44 -11.83 -44.47
N GLU A 71 -19.18 -11.58 -44.81
CA GLU A 71 -17.99 -12.01 -44.07
C GLU A 71 -17.33 -10.81 -43.38
N ILE A 72 -17.02 -10.97 -42.09
CA ILE A 72 -16.31 -9.98 -41.27
C ILE A 72 -14.94 -10.55 -40.95
N TYR A 73 -13.88 -9.82 -41.29
CA TYR A 73 -12.50 -10.25 -41.06
C TYR A 73 -11.96 -9.61 -39.79
N LEU A 74 -11.61 -10.44 -38.80
CA LEU A 74 -10.99 -10.05 -37.53
C LEU A 74 -9.55 -10.56 -37.47
N LEU A 75 -8.61 -9.69 -37.09
CA LEU A 75 -7.24 -10.06 -36.77
C LEU A 75 -6.93 -9.77 -35.30
N ASP A 76 -6.52 -10.79 -34.55
CA ASP A 76 -5.97 -10.67 -33.20
C ASP A 76 -4.45 -10.71 -33.24
N LEU A 77 -3.79 -9.63 -32.79
CA LEU A 77 -2.34 -9.55 -32.75
C LEU A 77 -1.81 -10.03 -31.40
N GLY A 78 -0.90 -11.00 -31.42
CA GLY A 78 -0.24 -11.52 -30.22
C GLY A 78 -1.21 -12.20 -29.27
N THR A 79 -1.88 -13.25 -29.74
CA THR A 79 -2.99 -13.91 -29.04
C THR A 79 -2.56 -14.62 -27.75
N GLY A 80 -1.26 -14.76 -27.49
CA GLY A 80 -0.72 -15.52 -26.38
C GLY A 80 -1.07 -16.99 -26.55
N GLY A 81 -1.58 -17.63 -25.49
CA GLY A 81 -2.11 -18.99 -25.60
C GLY A 81 -3.48 -19.06 -26.30
N GLY A 82 -4.10 -17.93 -26.65
CA GLY A 82 -5.43 -17.86 -27.25
C GLY A 82 -6.60 -17.87 -26.25
N GLU A 83 -6.34 -17.96 -24.94
CA GLU A 83 -7.40 -17.98 -23.90
C GLU A 83 -8.31 -16.75 -23.94
N TYR A 84 -7.74 -15.57 -24.20
CA TYR A 84 -8.49 -14.32 -24.22
C TYR A 84 -9.40 -14.24 -25.46
N LEU A 85 -8.87 -14.59 -26.63
CA LEU A 85 -9.63 -14.60 -27.87
C LEU A 85 -10.74 -15.65 -27.83
N GLU A 86 -10.48 -16.85 -27.31
CA GLU A 86 -11.51 -17.87 -27.06
C GLU A 86 -12.66 -17.30 -26.21
N GLY A 87 -12.32 -16.60 -25.11
CA GLY A 87 -13.30 -15.94 -24.25
C GLY A 87 -14.14 -14.87 -24.95
N ILE A 88 -13.56 -14.13 -25.92
CA ILE A 88 -14.32 -13.20 -26.77
C ILE A 88 -15.25 -13.97 -27.70
N LEU A 89 -14.73 -14.96 -28.43
CA LEU A 89 -15.50 -15.74 -29.42
C LEU A 89 -16.70 -16.44 -28.77
N ALA A 90 -16.55 -16.95 -27.55
CA ALA A 90 -17.63 -17.54 -26.78
C ALA A 90 -18.75 -16.55 -26.37
N ARG A 91 -18.47 -15.24 -26.37
CA ARG A 91 -19.44 -14.17 -26.01
C ARG A 91 -20.13 -13.55 -27.22
N LEU A 92 -19.64 -13.81 -28.43
CA LEU A 92 -20.21 -13.24 -29.64
C LEU A 92 -21.48 -14.00 -30.07
N PRO A 93 -22.54 -13.29 -30.50
CA PRO A 93 -23.77 -13.93 -30.95
C PRO A 93 -23.53 -14.74 -32.23
N SER A 94 -24.20 -15.88 -32.36
CA SER A 94 -24.22 -16.74 -33.55
C SER A 94 -25.07 -16.11 -34.67
N ASN A 95 -24.69 -14.92 -35.14
CA ASN A 95 -25.43 -14.20 -36.19
C ASN A 95 -25.17 -14.80 -37.59
N GLU A 96 -26.06 -14.54 -38.55
CA GLU A 96 -25.98 -15.05 -39.94
C GLU A 96 -24.75 -14.56 -40.73
N LYS A 97 -24.01 -13.54 -40.23
CA LYS A 97 -22.76 -13.05 -40.80
C LYS A 97 -21.57 -13.92 -40.35
N LYS A 98 -20.74 -14.36 -41.31
CA LYS A 98 -19.62 -15.29 -41.07
C LYS A 98 -18.39 -14.52 -40.58
N LEU A 99 -18.02 -14.69 -39.32
CA LEU A 99 -16.79 -14.14 -38.77
C LEU A 99 -15.59 -15.00 -39.21
N ILE A 100 -14.64 -14.38 -39.91
CA ILE A 100 -13.37 -15.00 -40.33
C ILE A 100 -12.27 -14.43 -39.46
N VAL A 101 -11.68 -15.28 -38.63
CA VAL A 101 -10.74 -14.85 -37.58
C VAL A 101 -9.33 -15.34 -37.89
N TYR A 102 -8.38 -14.42 -37.80
CA TYR A 102 -6.96 -14.68 -37.84
C TYR A 102 -6.36 -14.28 -36.49
N ALA A 103 -5.36 -15.04 -36.04
CA ALA A 103 -4.61 -14.72 -34.83
C ALA A 103 -3.11 -14.87 -35.11
N THR A 104 -2.29 -13.92 -34.63
CA THR A 104 -0.83 -14.03 -34.70
C THR A 104 -0.21 -14.32 -33.34
N GLU A 105 0.88 -15.07 -33.32
CA GLU A 105 1.68 -15.31 -32.12
C GLU A 105 3.16 -15.48 -32.50
N SER A 106 4.07 -14.92 -31.69
CA SER A 106 5.51 -14.97 -31.97
C SER A 106 6.28 -15.93 -31.08
N TYR A 107 5.80 -16.19 -29.86
CA TYR A 107 6.45 -17.11 -28.94
C TYR A 107 6.00 -18.56 -29.23
N GLU A 108 6.94 -19.40 -29.68
CA GLU A 108 6.66 -20.77 -30.14
C GLU A 108 5.81 -21.61 -29.15
N PRO A 109 6.08 -21.63 -27.83
CA PRO A 109 5.23 -22.36 -26.88
C PRO A 109 3.78 -21.87 -26.84
N ASN A 110 3.56 -20.56 -26.96
CA ASN A 110 2.24 -19.97 -27.03
C ASN A 110 1.56 -20.27 -28.36
N PHE A 111 2.30 -20.21 -29.47
CA PHE A 111 1.79 -20.49 -30.81
C PHE A 111 1.18 -21.90 -30.91
N GLN A 112 1.86 -22.92 -30.40
CA GLN A 112 1.34 -24.30 -30.40
C GLN A 112 0.06 -24.42 -29.57
N LEU A 113 0.02 -23.76 -28.40
CA LEU A 113 -1.15 -23.75 -27.52
C LEU A 113 -2.34 -23.03 -28.17
N ALA A 114 -2.10 -21.84 -28.73
CA ALA A 114 -3.10 -21.06 -29.44
C ALA A 114 -3.67 -21.81 -30.64
N LYS A 115 -2.80 -22.47 -31.43
CA LYS A 115 -3.24 -23.30 -32.56
C LYS A 115 -4.14 -24.45 -32.10
N GLN A 116 -3.76 -25.15 -31.03
CA GLN A 116 -4.58 -26.23 -30.48
C GLN A 116 -5.93 -25.71 -29.96
N ARG A 117 -5.93 -24.57 -29.26
CA ARG A 117 -7.11 -23.99 -28.61
C ARG A 117 -8.08 -23.34 -29.58
N LEU A 118 -7.59 -22.62 -30.58
CA LEU A 118 -8.39 -21.74 -31.44
C LEU A 118 -8.83 -22.37 -32.76
N THR A 119 -8.12 -23.40 -33.27
CA THR A 119 -8.52 -24.12 -34.49
C THR A 119 -9.95 -24.69 -34.42
N PRO A 120 -10.43 -25.25 -33.28
CA PRO A 120 -11.83 -25.68 -33.14
C PRO A 120 -12.87 -24.56 -33.33
N TYR A 121 -12.50 -23.31 -33.09
CA TYR A 121 -13.34 -22.13 -33.31
C TYR A 121 -13.25 -21.59 -34.75
N GLY A 122 -12.52 -22.28 -35.64
CA GLY A 122 -12.32 -21.85 -37.03
C GLY A 122 -11.29 -20.73 -37.20
N VAL A 123 -10.48 -20.44 -36.18
CA VAL A 123 -9.46 -19.39 -36.24
C VAL A 123 -8.24 -19.87 -37.01
N THR A 124 -7.75 -19.05 -37.93
CA THR A 124 -6.46 -19.28 -38.61
C THR A 124 -5.33 -18.68 -37.78
N VAL A 125 -4.59 -19.52 -37.06
CA VAL A 125 -3.44 -19.09 -36.25
C VAL A 125 -2.17 -19.10 -37.09
N ILE A 126 -1.48 -17.95 -37.17
CA ILE A 126 -0.28 -17.73 -37.98
C ILE A 126 0.87 -17.36 -37.06
N GLN A 127 2.01 -18.03 -37.23
CA GLN A 127 3.22 -17.65 -36.52
C GLN A 127 3.81 -16.38 -37.13
N SER A 128 4.19 -15.41 -36.29
CA SER A 128 4.71 -14.11 -36.72
C SER A 128 6.00 -13.76 -36.00
N GLU A 129 6.85 -12.92 -36.61
CA GLU A 129 8.04 -12.34 -35.96
C GLU A 129 7.73 -11.00 -35.27
N SER A 130 6.49 -10.78 -34.83
CA SER A 130 6.02 -9.48 -34.30
C SER A 130 6.53 -9.20 -32.89
N ASP A 131 7.85 -9.10 -32.74
CA ASP A 131 8.55 -8.73 -31.51
C ASP A 131 9.03 -7.26 -31.50
N SER A 132 8.85 -6.52 -32.61
CA SER A 132 9.35 -5.15 -32.76
C SER A 132 8.39 -4.21 -33.49
N LEU A 133 8.59 -2.89 -33.29
CA LEU A 133 7.83 -1.82 -33.95
C LEU A 133 8.02 -1.77 -35.48
N ASN A 134 9.00 -2.52 -36.02
CA ASN A 134 9.29 -2.58 -37.46
C ASN A 134 8.96 -3.94 -38.08
N SER A 135 8.51 -4.91 -37.28
CA SER A 135 8.20 -6.25 -37.78
C SER A 135 7.05 -6.17 -38.78
N LEU A 136 7.18 -6.90 -39.88
CA LEU A 136 6.13 -7.05 -40.89
C LEU A 136 5.14 -8.12 -40.44
N LEU A 137 3.86 -7.91 -40.70
CA LEU A 137 2.85 -8.93 -40.45
C LEU A 137 2.83 -9.93 -41.62
N PRO A 138 2.58 -11.23 -41.37
CA PRO A 138 2.71 -12.30 -42.36
C PRO A 138 1.53 -12.35 -43.36
N PHE A 139 1.15 -11.19 -43.90
CA PHE A 139 0.07 -11.02 -44.87
C PHE A 139 0.57 -10.24 -46.08
N THR A 140 0.40 -10.80 -47.28
CA THR A 140 0.74 -10.14 -48.54
C THR A 140 -0.21 -8.98 -48.84
N ASP A 141 0.16 -8.10 -49.76
CA ASP A 141 -0.68 -6.96 -50.15
C ASP A 141 -2.00 -7.39 -50.81
N ASP A 142 -1.97 -8.50 -51.55
CA ASP A 142 -3.13 -9.17 -52.15
C ASP A 142 -3.89 -10.06 -51.15
N GLY A 143 -3.45 -10.10 -49.89
CA GLY A 143 -4.05 -10.88 -48.82
C GLY A 143 -5.35 -10.26 -48.26
N PRO A 144 -5.94 -10.88 -47.22
CA PRO A 144 -7.15 -10.37 -46.61
C PRO A 144 -6.94 -8.96 -46.02
N LYS A 145 -7.98 -8.12 -46.16
CA LYS A 145 -8.08 -6.83 -45.47
C LYS A 145 -9.12 -6.96 -44.35
N PHE A 146 -8.82 -6.39 -43.20
CA PHE A 146 -9.57 -6.64 -41.97
C PHE A 146 -10.57 -5.52 -41.67
N ASP A 147 -11.77 -5.92 -41.24
CA ASP A 147 -12.78 -5.01 -40.69
C ASP A 147 -12.43 -4.59 -39.28
N LEU A 148 -11.79 -5.48 -38.51
CA LEU A 148 -11.37 -5.24 -37.14
C LEU A 148 -9.98 -5.84 -36.90
N ILE A 149 -9.07 -5.03 -36.39
CA ILE A 149 -7.79 -5.50 -35.84
C ILE A 149 -7.77 -5.18 -34.34
N ILE A 150 -7.41 -6.15 -33.50
CA ILE A 150 -7.30 -5.99 -32.05
C ILE A 150 -5.89 -6.31 -31.58
N SER A 151 -5.44 -5.64 -30.52
CA SER A 151 -4.11 -5.86 -29.91
C SER A 151 -4.14 -5.53 -28.42
N ARG A 152 -3.94 -6.56 -27.58
CA ARG A 152 -3.91 -6.43 -26.12
C ARG A 152 -2.48 -6.71 -25.63
N HIS A 153 -1.72 -5.66 -25.34
CA HIS A 153 -0.33 -5.67 -24.83
C HIS A 153 0.78 -6.08 -25.78
N THR A 154 0.50 -6.76 -26.90
CA THR A 154 1.58 -7.08 -27.84
C THR A 154 2.13 -5.84 -28.53
N CYS A 155 3.39 -5.92 -28.95
CA CYS A 155 4.03 -4.94 -29.81
C CYS A 155 3.42 -5.00 -31.23
N TYR A 156 3.23 -3.84 -31.88
CA TYR A 156 2.70 -3.78 -33.24
C TYR A 156 3.34 -2.68 -34.07
N ASN A 157 3.49 -2.93 -35.37
CA ASN A 157 3.88 -1.94 -36.36
C ASN A 157 2.63 -1.25 -36.93
N ILE A 158 2.42 0.04 -36.62
CA ILE A 158 1.21 0.75 -37.03
C ILE A 158 1.07 0.87 -38.55
N ARG A 159 2.17 0.82 -39.33
CA ARG A 159 2.10 0.86 -40.81
C ARG A 159 1.50 -0.41 -41.36
N GLU A 160 1.78 -1.55 -40.73
CA GLU A 160 1.20 -2.83 -41.11
C GLU A 160 -0.28 -2.90 -40.72
N VAL A 161 -0.64 -2.32 -39.57
CA VAL A 161 -2.05 -2.14 -39.21
C VAL A 161 -2.78 -1.27 -40.25
N ASP A 162 -2.22 -0.12 -40.63
CA ASP A 162 -2.77 0.75 -41.68
C ASP A 162 -2.91 0.02 -43.03
N ARG A 163 -1.88 -0.76 -43.40
CA ARG A 163 -1.84 -1.52 -44.66
C ARG A 163 -2.90 -2.63 -44.70
N LEU A 164 -3.21 -3.26 -43.57
CA LEU A 164 -4.10 -4.42 -43.48
C LEU A 164 -5.55 -4.06 -43.16
N LEU A 165 -5.83 -2.87 -42.64
CA LEU A 165 -7.21 -2.42 -42.43
C LEU A 165 -7.93 -2.18 -43.76
N LYS A 166 -9.24 -2.50 -43.79
CA LYS A 166 -10.10 -2.07 -44.88
C LYS A 166 -10.16 -0.54 -44.93
N PHE A 167 -9.88 0.01 -46.11
CA PHE A 167 -9.85 1.45 -46.31
C PHE A 167 -11.17 2.12 -45.87
N LYS A 168 -11.05 3.20 -45.07
CA LYS A 168 -12.14 4.02 -44.50
C LYS A 168 -13.14 3.34 -43.55
N THR A 169 -13.16 2.02 -43.48
CA THR A 169 -14.20 1.26 -42.75
C THR A 169 -13.64 0.35 -41.67
N GLY A 170 -12.38 -0.07 -41.78
CA GLY A 170 -11.71 -0.89 -40.77
C GLY A 170 -11.49 -0.13 -39.47
N ILE A 171 -11.54 -0.87 -38.36
CA ILE A 171 -11.35 -0.36 -37.00
C ILE A 171 -10.15 -1.06 -36.38
N PHE A 172 -9.29 -0.30 -35.71
CA PHE A 172 -8.22 -0.83 -34.88
C PHE A 172 -8.48 -0.46 -33.42
N ILE A 173 -8.40 -1.45 -32.54
CA ILE A 173 -8.61 -1.28 -31.09
C ILE A 173 -7.40 -1.87 -30.38
N THR A 174 -6.78 -1.10 -29.49
CA THR A 174 -5.64 -1.58 -28.73
C THR A 174 -5.71 -1.14 -27.28
N GLN A 175 -5.23 -2.02 -26.40
CA GLN A 175 -4.99 -1.77 -24.98
C GLN A 175 -3.50 -1.97 -24.72
N GLN A 176 -2.84 -0.94 -24.21
CA GLN A 176 -1.41 -0.93 -23.93
C GLN A 176 -1.16 -0.44 -22.51
N VAL A 177 -0.02 -0.84 -21.95
CA VAL A 177 0.48 -0.33 -20.67
C VAL A 177 1.37 0.87 -20.99
N ASP A 178 1.16 1.99 -20.31
CA ASP A 178 1.97 3.18 -20.53
C ASP A 178 3.44 2.89 -20.16
N GLY A 179 4.39 3.40 -20.93
CA GLY A 179 5.83 3.26 -20.70
C GLY A 179 6.31 3.81 -19.37
N THR A 180 5.53 4.67 -18.72
CA THR A 180 5.76 5.18 -17.35
C THR A 180 4.89 4.47 -16.30
N SER A 181 4.25 3.35 -16.64
CA SER A 181 3.48 2.58 -15.65
C SER A 181 4.41 1.99 -14.60
N GLY A 182 4.06 2.19 -13.33
CA GLY A 182 4.94 1.80 -12.22
C GLY A 182 6.21 2.63 -12.17
N GLN A 183 6.19 3.90 -12.61
CA GLN A 183 7.33 4.82 -12.56
C GLN A 183 7.94 4.90 -11.15
N ASP A 184 7.09 4.86 -10.12
CA ASP A 184 7.48 4.76 -8.71
C ASP A 184 8.30 3.50 -8.42
N LEU A 185 7.90 2.34 -8.94
CA LEU A 185 8.64 1.08 -8.84
C LEU A 185 9.94 1.09 -9.68
N ILE A 186 9.89 1.67 -10.88
CA ILE A 186 11.01 1.80 -11.81
C ILE A 186 12.13 2.67 -11.21
N GLU A 187 11.77 3.83 -10.66
CA GLU A 187 12.68 4.70 -9.91
C GLU A 187 13.21 4.02 -8.65
N LEU A 188 12.39 3.19 -8.01
CA LEU A 188 12.74 2.46 -6.80
C LEU A 188 13.80 1.37 -7.01
N PHE A 189 13.69 0.60 -8.09
CA PHE A 189 14.61 -0.51 -8.39
C PHE A 189 15.79 -0.11 -9.29
N ASP A 190 15.98 1.20 -9.56
CA ASP A 190 16.96 1.73 -10.53
C ASP A 190 16.89 0.99 -11.87
N HIS A 191 15.67 0.63 -12.27
CA HIS A 191 15.43 -0.05 -13.52
C HIS A 191 15.19 0.99 -14.60
N GLN A 192 15.74 0.76 -15.79
CA GLN A 192 15.33 1.53 -16.95
C GLN A 192 14.22 0.75 -17.62
N PRO A 193 13.00 1.31 -17.73
CA PRO A 193 11.95 0.63 -18.45
C PRO A 193 12.43 0.43 -19.89
N GLN A 194 12.03 -0.67 -20.50
CA GLN A 194 12.48 -0.98 -21.85
C GLN A 194 11.96 0.06 -22.87
N TRP A 195 10.81 0.68 -22.59
CA TRP A 195 10.09 1.57 -23.50
C TRP A 195 9.49 2.81 -22.80
N PRO A 196 10.29 3.67 -22.12
CA PRO A 196 9.80 4.79 -21.29
C PRO A 196 8.99 5.82 -22.08
N PHE A 197 9.20 5.88 -23.38
CA PHE A 197 8.61 6.87 -24.27
C PHE A 197 7.25 6.42 -24.82
N PHE A 198 6.84 5.16 -24.62
CA PHE A 198 5.61 4.63 -25.22
C PHE A 198 4.39 5.06 -24.40
N THR A 199 3.96 6.29 -24.60
CA THR A 199 2.79 6.89 -23.94
C THR A 199 1.58 6.99 -24.87
N LEU A 200 0.39 7.27 -24.33
CA LEU A 200 -0.80 7.54 -25.16
C LEU A 200 -0.54 8.68 -26.17
N ALA A 201 0.21 9.71 -25.77
CA ALA A 201 0.61 10.81 -26.63
C ALA A 201 1.55 10.35 -27.75
N TYR A 202 2.54 9.51 -27.42
CA TYR A 202 3.46 8.92 -28.41
C TYR A 202 2.70 8.04 -29.41
N ALA A 203 1.82 7.16 -28.94
CA ALA A 203 1.02 6.28 -29.79
C ALA A 203 0.12 7.10 -30.74
N SER A 204 -0.53 8.14 -30.22
CA SER A 204 -1.37 9.06 -31.01
C SER A 204 -0.57 9.80 -32.09
N LEU A 205 0.63 10.28 -31.76
CA LEU A 205 1.52 10.95 -32.70
C LEU A 205 2.05 9.98 -33.77
N THR A 206 2.40 8.76 -33.36
CA THR A 206 2.89 7.71 -34.26
C THR A 206 1.82 7.32 -35.27
N LEU A 207 0.56 7.16 -34.83
CA LEU A 207 -0.58 6.94 -35.73
C LEU A 207 -0.70 8.07 -36.75
N LYS A 208 -0.69 9.33 -36.30
CA LYS A 208 -0.80 10.49 -37.19
C LYS A 208 0.30 10.57 -38.24
N ASN A 209 1.52 10.17 -37.87
CA ASN A 209 2.69 10.29 -38.74
C ASN A 209 2.92 9.09 -39.64
N GLN A 210 2.53 7.88 -39.22
CA GLN A 210 2.89 6.63 -39.89
C GLN A 210 1.70 5.87 -40.48
N ALA A 211 0.47 6.20 -40.11
CA ALA A 211 -0.76 5.58 -40.63
C ALA A 211 -1.69 6.63 -41.24
N PRO A 212 -1.35 7.17 -42.43
CA PRO A 212 -2.07 8.28 -43.04
C PRO A 212 -3.51 7.93 -43.44
N SER A 213 -3.87 6.63 -43.54
CA SER A 213 -5.23 6.20 -43.87
C SER A 213 -6.12 6.05 -42.64
N MET A 214 -5.55 6.08 -41.44
CA MET A 214 -6.24 5.98 -40.16
C MET A 214 -6.55 7.35 -39.56
N LYS A 215 -7.62 7.39 -38.77
CA LYS A 215 -7.97 8.54 -37.92
C LYS A 215 -8.20 8.07 -36.50
N LEU A 216 -7.75 8.84 -35.52
CA LEU A 216 -8.00 8.56 -34.12
C LEU A 216 -9.47 8.85 -33.79
N ILE A 217 -10.23 7.82 -33.39
CA ILE A 217 -11.66 7.94 -33.04
C ILE A 217 -11.82 8.23 -31.54
N ARG A 218 -11.07 7.50 -30.70
CA ARG A 218 -11.09 7.61 -29.24
C ARG A 218 -9.71 7.24 -28.69
N ALA A 219 -9.23 8.01 -27.72
CA ALA A 219 -8.03 7.76 -26.95
C ALA A 219 -8.32 8.13 -25.49
N GLN A 220 -8.02 7.22 -24.57
CA GLN A 220 -8.23 7.41 -23.13
C GLN A 220 -7.10 6.71 -22.38
N GLU A 221 -6.71 7.31 -21.27
CA GLU A 221 -5.72 6.79 -20.34
C GLU A 221 -6.36 6.76 -18.95
N SER A 222 -5.97 5.77 -18.14
CA SER A 222 -6.46 5.60 -16.79
C SER A 222 -5.27 5.44 -15.86
N GLU A 223 -5.12 6.38 -14.92
CA GLU A 223 -4.14 6.27 -13.86
C GLU A 223 -4.73 5.45 -12.72
N THR A 224 -4.15 4.28 -12.47
CA THR A 224 -4.48 3.45 -11.33
C THR A 224 -3.53 3.83 -10.20
N LYS A 225 -3.89 4.80 -9.37
CA LYS A 225 -3.24 4.92 -8.05
C LYS A 225 -3.51 3.60 -7.34
N ASP A 226 -2.51 2.87 -6.84
CA ASP A 226 -2.80 1.82 -5.85
C ASP A 226 -3.46 2.56 -4.68
N PRO A 227 -4.78 2.41 -4.46
CA PRO A 227 -5.54 3.35 -3.64
C PRO A 227 -5.29 3.15 -2.14
N ARG A 228 -4.23 2.43 -1.78
CA ARG A 228 -3.95 1.98 -0.41
C ARG A 228 -2.76 2.67 0.23
N PHE A 229 -1.87 3.32 -0.51
CA PHE A 229 -0.68 3.95 0.05
C PHE A 229 -0.50 5.36 -0.50
N ASN A 230 -0.18 6.33 0.36
CA ASN A 230 0.27 7.63 -0.11
C ASN A 230 1.75 7.57 -0.55
N ASN A 231 2.21 8.63 -1.22
CA ASN A 231 3.57 8.70 -1.75
C ASN A 231 4.65 8.57 -0.66
N GLU A 232 4.40 9.06 0.56
CA GLU A 232 5.35 9.00 1.67
C GLU A 232 5.48 7.57 2.21
N THR A 233 4.36 6.84 2.28
CA THR A 233 4.36 5.43 2.63
C THR A 233 5.06 4.60 1.56
N LEU A 234 4.80 4.84 0.27
CA LEU A 234 5.53 4.16 -0.80
C LEU A 234 7.05 4.38 -0.69
N ALA A 235 7.48 5.62 -0.43
CA ALA A 235 8.89 5.95 -0.20
C ALA A 235 9.49 5.22 1.01
N PHE A 236 8.72 5.05 2.09
CA PHE A 236 9.16 4.26 3.24
C PHE A 236 9.29 2.76 2.93
N LEU A 237 8.32 2.18 2.22
CA LEU A 237 8.37 0.77 1.82
C LEU A 237 9.56 0.51 0.90
N GLN A 238 9.87 1.45 0.03
CA GLN A 238 11.10 1.46 -0.76
C GLN A 238 12.36 1.47 0.11
N PHE A 239 12.41 2.34 1.11
CA PHE A 239 13.55 2.41 2.01
C PHE A 239 13.77 1.07 2.74
N LEU A 240 12.70 0.44 3.20
CA LEU A 240 12.74 -0.88 3.84
C LEU A 240 13.17 -2.00 2.89
N SER A 241 12.74 -1.99 1.62
CA SER A 241 13.15 -3.03 0.67
C SER A 241 14.65 -2.98 0.39
N GLN A 242 15.26 -1.79 0.43
CA GLN A 242 16.70 -1.60 0.27
C GLN A 242 17.48 -1.80 1.58
N ASN A 243 16.82 -1.69 2.73
CA ASN A 243 17.40 -1.86 4.06
C ASN A 243 16.51 -2.83 4.85
N PRO A 244 16.45 -4.12 4.52
CA PRO A 244 15.54 -5.04 5.20
C PRO A 244 15.90 -5.19 6.68
N PRO A 245 14.90 -5.40 7.56
CA PRO A 245 15.16 -5.68 8.97
C PRO A 245 15.95 -6.99 9.12
N PRO A 246 16.71 -7.14 10.22
CA PRO A 246 17.37 -8.39 10.57
C PRO A 246 16.37 -9.56 10.52
N GLN A 247 16.77 -10.65 9.89
CA GLN A 247 15.93 -11.86 9.76
C GLN A 247 16.02 -12.76 11.02
N ASP A 248 16.98 -12.48 11.91
CA ASP A 248 17.12 -13.18 13.18
C ASP A 248 16.39 -12.43 14.30
N ASN A 249 15.84 -13.18 15.26
CA ASN A 249 15.09 -12.62 16.39
C ASN A 249 15.99 -11.98 17.47
N GLU A 250 17.20 -11.54 17.11
CA GLU A 250 18.16 -10.95 18.06
C GLU A 250 17.79 -9.49 18.36
N VAL A 251 17.44 -9.23 19.63
CA VAL A 251 17.00 -7.90 20.10
C VAL A 251 18.02 -6.81 19.80
N GLU A 252 19.31 -7.08 20.02
CA GLU A 252 20.36 -6.06 19.85
C GLU A 252 20.52 -5.64 18.39
N LYS A 253 20.44 -6.58 17.44
CA LYS A 253 20.47 -6.27 16.00
C LYS A 253 19.27 -5.43 15.60
N MET A 254 18.09 -5.75 16.14
CA MET A 254 16.87 -4.99 15.86
C MET A 254 16.96 -3.55 16.42
N ARG A 255 17.51 -3.37 17.63
CA ARG A 255 17.77 -2.04 18.21
C ARG A 255 18.70 -1.22 17.32
N LEU A 256 19.87 -1.77 16.99
CA LEU A 256 20.85 -1.10 16.12
C LEU A 256 20.28 -0.76 14.74
N TYR A 257 19.41 -1.61 14.22
CA TYR A 257 18.70 -1.37 12.96
C TYR A 257 17.74 -0.18 13.08
N MET A 258 16.85 -0.15 14.08
CA MET A 258 15.90 0.96 14.29
C MET A 258 16.62 2.28 14.58
N ASP A 259 17.65 2.26 15.43
CA ASP A 259 18.48 3.43 15.72
C ASP A 259 19.18 3.93 14.45
N GLY A 260 19.68 3.01 13.62
CA GLY A 260 20.30 3.31 12.34
C GLY A 260 19.32 3.99 11.37
N ILE A 261 18.06 3.55 11.33
CA ILE A 261 16.98 4.18 10.55
C ILE A 261 16.75 5.61 11.06
N HIS A 262 16.50 5.76 12.36
CA HIS A 262 16.24 7.06 12.99
C HIS A 262 17.42 8.02 12.74
N GLN A 263 18.66 7.60 12.97
CA GLN A 263 19.83 8.44 12.77
C GLN A 263 20.03 8.83 11.30
N LYS A 264 19.81 7.92 10.35
CA LYS A 264 19.96 8.21 8.91
C LYS A 264 18.90 9.18 8.42
N ILE A 265 17.65 8.99 8.84
CA ILE A 265 16.49 9.74 8.33
C ILE A 265 16.30 11.07 9.07
N ASN A 266 16.53 11.10 10.38
CA ASN A 266 16.22 12.25 11.23
C ASN A 266 17.42 13.13 11.58
N LYS A 267 18.60 12.88 10.98
CA LYS A 267 19.88 13.58 11.28
C LYS A 267 19.77 15.11 11.36
N LYS A 268 18.82 15.71 10.65
CA LYS A 268 18.63 17.16 10.55
C LYS A 268 17.60 17.77 11.50
N LEU A 269 16.84 16.98 12.28
CA LEU A 269 15.76 17.54 13.12
C LEU A 269 16.29 18.28 14.35
N HIS A 270 17.23 17.68 15.10
CA HIS A 270 17.79 18.33 16.29
C HIS A 270 18.49 19.65 15.98
N GLU A 271 19.12 19.76 14.81
CA GLU A 271 19.79 20.98 14.36
C GLU A 271 18.79 22.12 14.05
N THR A 272 17.52 21.80 13.82
CA THR A 272 16.47 22.79 13.49
C THR A 272 15.68 23.29 14.71
N PHE A 273 15.81 22.63 15.87
CA PHE A 273 15.09 23.04 17.07
C PHE A 273 15.57 24.42 17.56
N LYS A 274 14.61 25.35 17.73
CA LYS A 274 14.88 26.69 18.23
C LYS A 274 14.40 26.80 19.68
N GLY A 275 15.32 26.67 20.62
CA GLY A 275 15.02 26.69 22.06
C GLY A 275 16.22 26.29 22.91
N THR A 276 15.96 25.88 24.15
CA THR A 276 16.96 25.26 25.03
C THR A 276 16.68 23.78 25.22
N ILE A 277 17.75 22.98 25.26
CA ILE A 277 17.73 21.55 25.56
C ILE A 277 18.52 21.36 26.85
N GLU A 278 17.91 20.74 27.86
CA GLU A 278 18.54 20.45 29.15
C GLU A 278 18.43 18.96 29.46
N GLU A 279 19.56 18.32 29.75
CA GLU A 279 19.58 16.96 30.29
C GLU A 279 19.46 16.99 31.81
N LYS A 280 18.57 16.16 32.36
CA LYS A 280 18.32 16.09 33.79
C LYS A 280 18.11 14.65 34.24
N ILE A 281 18.42 14.37 35.50
CA ILE A 281 18.18 13.08 36.12
C ILE A 281 17.04 13.23 37.12
N VAL A 282 16.00 12.40 36.97
CA VAL A 282 14.93 12.24 37.95
C VAL A 282 15.26 11.04 38.82
N LYS A 283 15.38 11.25 40.12
CA LYS A 283 15.58 10.16 41.08
C LYS A 283 14.23 9.56 41.43
N THR A 284 14.04 8.29 41.07
CA THR A 284 12.91 7.47 41.49
C THR A 284 13.31 6.67 42.74
N ASN A 285 12.37 5.94 43.33
CA ASN A 285 12.66 5.08 44.48
C ASN A 285 13.52 3.88 44.10
N SER A 286 13.46 3.46 42.84
CA SER A 286 14.12 2.26 42.32
C SER A 286 15.37 2.54 41.48
N THR A 287 15.48 3.73 40.88
CA THR A 287 16.59 4.05 39.97
C THR A 287 16.75 5.56 39.71
N GLU A 288 17.68 5.91 38.83
CA GLU A 288 17.85 7.26 38.30
C GLU A 288 17.46 7.24 36.81
N ILE A 289 16.44 8.03 36.44
CA ILE A 289 15.93 8.08 35.06
C ILE A 289 16.44 9.36 34.39
N PRO A 290 17.23 9.26 33.31
CA PRO A 290 17.58 10.42 32.50
C PRO A 290 16.36 10.92 31.75
N ILE A 291 16.21 12.24 31.69
CA ILE A 291 15.20 12.92 30.89
C ILE A 291 15.85 14.07 30.13
N THR A 292 15.28 14.39 28.98
CA THR A 292 15.67 15.56 28.18
C THR A 292 14.50 16.55 28.16
N ILE A 293 14.79 17.81 28.49
CA ILE A 293 13.80 18.88 28.56
C ILE A 293 14.00 19.81 27.37
N TYR A 294 12.98 19.88 26.51
CA TYR A 294 12.94 20.80 25.37
C TYR A 294 12.09 22.02 25.74
N THR A 295 12.68 23.22 25.69
CA THR A 295 11.96 24.49 25.90
C THR A 295 12.01 25.33 24.64
N PRO A 296 10.92 25.42 23.85
CA PRO A 296 10.89 26.22 22.63
C PRO A 296 11.06 27.72 22.89
N LEU A 297 11.62 28.45 21.91
CA LEU A 297 11.65 29.91 21.96
C LEU A 297 10.23 30.49 22.02
N ASN A 298 10.05 31.53 22.84
CA ASN A 298 8.79 32.27 22.98
C ASN A 298 7.57 31.41 23.36
N VAL A 299 7.79 30.28 24.04
CA VAL A 299 6.70 29.41 24.51
C VAL A 299 6.02 29.98 25.76
N ASN A 300 4.71 29.80 25.86
CA ASN A 300 3.99 30.05 27.11
C ASN A 300 4.34 28.96 28.15
N LYS A 301 4.47 29.35 29.42
CA LYS A 301 4.85 28.48 30.54
C LYS A 301 3.63 27.92 31.27
N ASP A 302 2.48 27.85 30.60
CA ASP A 302 1.19 27.40 31.13
C ASP A 302 0.90 25.93 30.86
N LYS A 303 1.74 25.24 30.07
CA LYS A 303 1.59 23.82 29.75
C LYS A 303 2.93 23.08 29.78
N LEU A 304 2.93 21.85 30.26
CA LEU A 304 4.06 20.91 30.18
C LEU A 304 3.55 19.59 29.60
N VAL A 305 4.27 19.07 28.60
CA VAL A 305 4.00 17.75 28.03
C VAL A 305 5.12 16.80 28.43
N ILE A 306 4.77 15.68 29.04
CA ILE A 306 5.68 14.57 29.33
C ILE A 306 5.54 13.58 28.18
N TYR A 307 6.56 13.46 27.35
CA TYR A 307 6.55 12.59 26.17
C TYR A 307 7.24 11.25 26.44
N PHE A 308 6.57 10.15 26.11
CA PHE A 308 7.11 8.79 26.14
C PHE A 308 7.27 8.31 24.70
N HIS A 309 8.49 7.95 24.32
CA HIS A 309 8.76 7.43 22.99
C HIS A 309 8.31 5.94 22.87
N GLY A 310 8.26 5.40 21.66
CA GLY A 310 7.96 3.98 21.42
C GLY A 310 9.09 2.96 21.70
N GLY A 311 10.39 3.33 21.72
CA GLY A 311 11.49 2.34 21.74
C GLY A 311 12.81 2.59 22.52
N GLU A 312 13.08 3.76 23.10
CA GLU A 312 14.30 4.19 23.84
C GLU A 312 14.17 4.36 25.40
N TYR A 313 13.52 3.43 26.14
CA TYR A 313 13.39 3.48 27.62
C TYR A 313 14.05 2.25 28.23
N ARG A 314 13.95 2.02 29.55
CA ARG A 314 14.37 0.74 30.14
C ARG A 314 13.46 -0.39 29.63
N LEU A 315 13.76 -0.93 28.45
CA LEU A 315 12.91 -1.85 27.72
C LEU A 315 13.30 -3.31 27.95
N GLY A 316 12.39 -4.22 27.58
CA GLY A 316 12.66 -5.65 27.57
C GLY A 316 13.71 -6.03 26.50
N PRO A 317 14.39 -7.18 26.66
CA PRO A 317 14.19 -8.20 27.69
C PRO A 317 14.87 -7.92 29.04
N GLU A 318 15.72 -6.89 29.15
CA GLU A 318 16.48 -6.57 30.35
C GLU A 318 15.58 -6.02 31.46
N TYR A 319 14.59 -5.19 31.08
CA TYR A 319 13.64 -4.58 31.99
C TYR A 319 12.22 -4.87 31.52
N LYS A 320 11.68 -6.01 31.98
CA LYS A 320 10.31 -6.44 31.67
C LYS A 320 9.27 -5.75 32.55
N TYR A 321 8.01 -5.88 32.16
CA TYR A 321 6.86 -5.42 32.94
C TYR A 321 6.93 -5.96 34.39
N PRO A 322 6.65 -5.15 35.42
CA PRO A 322 6.15 -3.77 35.38
C PRO A 322 7.22 -2.67 35.39
N ILE A 323 8.51 -2.98 35.28
CA ILE A 323 9.61 -2.02 35.54
C ILE A 323 9.46 -0.73 34.72
N TRP A 324 9.26 -0.84 33.41
CA TRP A 324 9.12 0.33 32.53
C TRP A 324 7.87 1.17 32.83
N LEU A 325 6.79 0.55 33.35
CA LEU A 325 5.58 1.27 33.73
C LEU A 325 5.75 1.97 35.08
N ASP A 326 6.38 1.30 36.03
CA ASP A 326 6.69 1.85 37.35
C ASP A 326 7.62 3.08 37.21
N ASP A 327 8.60 3.02 36.32
CA ASP A 327 9.45 4.20 35.99
C ASP A 327 8.64 5.38 35.48
N ALA A 328 7.80 5.14 34.48
CA ALA A 328 6.97 6.18 33.90
C ALA A 328 6.03 6.79 34.95
N LEU A 329 5.51 5.96 35.85
CA LEU A 329 4.64 6.36 36.95
C LEU A 329 5.38 7.25 37.95
N GLU A 330 6.54 6.81 38.44
CA GLU A 330 7.34 7.55 39.43
C GLU A 330 7.87 8.88 38.85
N VAL A 331 8.37 8.88 37.61
CA VAL A 331 8.83 10.09 36.93
C VAL A 331 7.68 11.09 36.74
N THR A 332 6.53 10.62 36.26
CA THR A 332 5.37 11.49 36.02
C THR A 332 4.85 12.08 37.32
N GLN A 333 4.73 11.28 38.38
CA GLN A 333 4.35 11.77 39.71
C GLN A 333 5.32 12.82 40.22
N HIS A 334 6.63 12.57 40.10
CA HIS A 334 7.65 13.53 40.50
C HIS A 334 7.53 14.86 39.74
N ILE A 335 7.32 14.82 38.42
CA ILE A 335 7.16 16.02 37.59
C ILE A 335 5.87 16.78 37.96
N ILE A 336 4.74 16.09 38.14
CA ILE A 336 3.46 16.72 38.54
C ILE A 336 3.62 17.50 39.86
N GLN A 337 4.33 16.92 40.83
CA GLN A 337 4.58 17.52 42.15
C GLN A 337 5.59 18.67 42.10
N ASN A 338 6.54 18.64 41.15
CA ASN A 338 7.67 19.56 41.07
C ASN A 338 7.70 20.40 39.78
N ARG A 339 6.56 20.60 39.10
CA ARG A 339 6.48 21.19 37.74
C ARG A 339 7.25 22.50 37.54
N THR A 340 7.35 23.34 38.56
CA THR A 340 8.13 24.59 38.48
C THR A 340 9.63 24.37 38.29
N ALA A 341 10.15 23.23 38.74
CA ALA A 341 11.53 22.81 38.49
C ALA A 341 11.78 22.33 37.05
N TYR A 342 10.73 22.32 36.21
CA TYR A 342 10.75 21.94 34.80
C TYR A 342 10.33 23.12 33.89
N GLY A 343 10.54 24.35 34.37
CA GLY A 343 10.42 25.56 33.53
C GLY A 343 9.02 26.12 33.34
N VAL A 344 7.98 25.50 33.94
CA VAL A 344 6.57 25.94 33.82
C VAL A 344 6.03 26.56 35.11
N ASN A 345 4.89 27.24 35.03
CA ASN A 345 4.25 27.88 36.18
C ASN A 345 3.60 26.86 37.14
N LYS A 346 3.35 27.25 38.40
CA LYS A 346 2.72 26.37 39.41
C LYS A 346 1.31 25.89 39.01
N THR A 347 0.60 26.68 38.22
CA THR A 347 -0.74 26.37 37.69
C THR A 347 -0.72 25.79 36.28
N ALA A 348 0.46 25.48 35.74
CA ALA A 348 0.58 24.95 34.39
C ALA A 348 -0.14 23.60 34.27
N LYS A 349 -0.86 23.39 33.18
CA LYS A 349 -1.50 22.10 32.88
C LYS A 349 -0.44 21.07 32.48
N ILE A 350 -0.55 19.86 32.99
CA ILE A 350 0.37 18.76 32.71
C ILE A 350 -0.32 17.75 31.80
N GLY A 351 0.28 17.45 30.66
CA GLY A 351 -0.20 16.38 29.80
C GLY A 351 0.83 15.28 29.61
N VAL A 352 0.34 14.11 29.22
CA VAL A 352 1.16 12.98 28.79
C VAL A 352 0.96 12.75 27.30
N ALA A 353 2.03 12.42 26.59
CA ALA A 353 1.98 12.14 25.17
C ALA A 353 2.90 10.98 24.83
N GLY A 354 2.59 10.22 23.78
CA GLY A 354 3.52 9.21 23.30
C GLY A 354 3.06 8.47 22.07
N ASP A 355 4.03 7.84 21.43
CA ASP A 355 3.86 7.07 20.21
C ASP A 355 3.95 5.56 20.47
N SER A 356 3.10 4.78 19.81
CA SER A 356 3.09 3.31 19.89
C SER A 356 3.06 2.81 21.36
N ALA A 357 4.12 2.16 21.85
CA ALA A 357 4.26 1.73 23.25
C ALA A 357 4.30 2.92 24.25
N GLY A 358 4.86 4.07 23.88
CA GLY A 358 4.80 5.29 24.67
C GLY A 358 3.38 5.86 24.76
N GLY A 359 2.58 5.66 23.71
CA GLY A 359 1.15 5.96 23.71
C GLY A 359 0.37 5.06 24.69
N MET A 360 0.69 3.76 24.73
CA MET A 360 0.16 2.83 25.73
C MET A 360 0.50 3.31 27.14
N ILE A 361 1.77 3.63 27.42
CA ILE A 361 2.21 4.17 28.72
C ILE A 361 1.41 5.44 29.08
N SER A 362 1.23 6.37 28.14
CA SER A 362 0.48 7.61 28.36
C SER A 362 -0.99 7.36 28.74
N ALA A 363 -1.66 6.43 28.05
CA ALA A 363 -3.02 6.04 28.38
C ALA A 363 -3.09 5.38 29.77
N SER A 364 -2.15 4.47 30.08
CA SER A 364 -2.02 3.82 31.38
C SER A 364 -1.85 4.83 32.52
N LEU A 365 -0.96 5.81 32.36
CA LEU A 365 -0.73 6.86 33.35
C LEU A 365 -1.99 7.70 33.60
N SER A 366 -2.77 7.98 32.55
CA SER A 366 -4.03 8.71 32.68
C SER A 366 -5.06 7.96 33.54
N HIS A 367 -5.04 6.63 33.53
CA HIS A 367 -5.85 5.80 34.43
C HIS A 367 -5.29 5.72 35.85
N LEU A 368 -3.96 5.73 36.00
CA LEU A 368 -3.28 5.47 37.27
C LEU A 368 -3.03 6.71 38.12
N LEU A 369 -2.93 7.89 37.50
CA LEU A 369 -2.52 9.13 38.16
C LEU A 369 -3.63 10.16 38.19
N LYS A 370 -3.57 11.02 39.21
CA LYS A 370 -4.31 12.28 39.26
C LYS A 370 -3.38 13.44 38.89
N GLY A 371 -3.95 14.50 38.33
CA GLY A 371 -3.20 15.69 37.93
C GLY A 371 -2.61 15.63 36.52
N ILE A 372 -3.07 14.70 35.68
CA ILE A 372 -2.92 14.75 34.23
C ILE A 372 -4.14 15.49 33.69
N ASP A 373 -3.91 16.59 32.98
CA ASP A 373 -4.91 17.52 32.47
C ASP A 373 -5.30 17.24 31.02
N PHE A 374 -4.46 16.55 30.24
CA PHE A 374 -4.71 16.13 28.85
C PHE A 374 -3.80 14.97 28.44
N GLN A 375 -4.18 14.22 27.40
CA GLN A 375 -3.37 13.14 26.84
C GLN A 375 -3.33 13.19 25.30
N ILE A 376 -2.18 12.86 24.70
CA ILE A 376 -1.99 12.80 23.23
C ILE A 376 -1.47 11.41 22.86
N LEU A 377 -2.27 10.63 22.15
CA LEU A 377 -2.01 9.24 21.82
C LEU A 377 -1.74 9.11 20.32
N ILE A 378 -0.50 8.77 19.97
CA ILE A 378 -0.04 8.65 18.57
C ILE A 378 0.09 7.17 18.24
N TYR A 379 -0.79 6.66 17.37
CA TYR A 379 -0.94 5.25 16.98
C TYR A 379 -0.69 4.27 18.15
N ALA A 380 -1.34 4.54 19.29
CA ALA A 380 -0.98 3.93 20.57
C ALA A 380 -1.30 2.43 20.61
N ALA A 381 -0.45 1.64 21.27
CA ALA A 381 -0.61 0.19 21.41
C ALA A 381 -1.67 -0.18 22.47
N LEU A 382 -2.94 0.12 22.22
CA LEU A 382 -4.03 -0.05 23.19
C LEU A 382 -4.73 -1.41 23.11
N ASP A 383 -4.57 -2.16 22.03
CA ASP A 383 -5.06 -3.53 21.84
C ASP A 383 -3.89 -4.53 21.74
N ILE A 384 -3.16 -4.70 22.83
CA ILE A 384 -1.98 -5.58 22.87
C ILE A 384 -2.38 -7.06 22.73
N LEU A 385 -3.62 -7.40 23.12
CA LEU A 385 -4.17 -8.75 22.97
C LEU A 385 -4.44 -9.11 21.50
N GLY A 386 -4.54 -8.12 20.62
CA GLY A 386 -4.72 -8.29 19.18
C GLY A 386 -6.09 -8.86 18.82
N GLU A 387 -7.14 -8.45 19.55
CA GLU A 387 -8.50 -8.93 19.35
C GLU A 387 -9.27 -8.13 18.29
N MET A 388 -8.78 -6.92 17.96
CA MET A 388 -9.47 -6.01 17.04
C MET A 388 -9.33 -6.40 15.56
N PRO A 389 -10.29 -6.01 14.70
CA PRO A 389 -10.29 -6.39 13.28
C PRO A 389 -9.03 -6.00 12.50
N SER A 390 -8.43 -4.83 12.79
CA SER A 390 -7.20 -4.35 12.14
C SER A 390 -6.03 -5.34 12.22
N TYR A 391 -5.94 -6.17 13.26
CA TYR A 391 -4.92 -7.24 13.37
C TYR A 391 -5.05 -8.33 12.29
N LYS A 392 -6.24 -8.51 11.73
CA LYS A 392 -6.50 -9.45 10.62
C LYS A 392 -6.39 -8.79 9.25
N GLU A 393 -6.54 -7.48 9.19
CA GLU A 393 -6.49 -6.68 7.96
C GLU A 393 -5.04 -6.42 7.53
N PHE A 394 -4.17 -6.03 8.46
CA PHE A 394 -2.80 -5.58 8.16
C PHE A 394 -1.73 -6.60 8.56
N THR A 395 -1.77 -7.78 7.92
CA THR A 395 -0.90 -8.92 8.27
C THR A 395 0.40 -8.99 7.47
N LYS A 396 0.44 -8.33 6.31
CA LYS A 396 1.55 -8.45 5.34
C LYS A 396 2.78 -7.64 5.79
N PRO A 397 4.01 -8.09 5.46
CA PRO A 397 5.25 -7.37 5.81
C PRO A 397 5.29 -5.91 5.35
N MET A 398 4.59 -5.58 4.26
CA MET A 398 4.50 -4.22 3.73
C MET A 398 3.78 -3.22 4.66
N TYR A 399 3.12 -3.67 5.74
CA TYR A 399 2.52 -2.75 6.72
C TYR A 399 3.49 -2.36 7.85
N PHE A 400 4.75 -2.79 7.73
CA PHE A 400 5.83 -2.59 8.70
C PHE A 400 5.57 -3.25 10.06
N LEU A 401 4.59 -2.76 10.82
CA LEU A 401 4.15 -3.41 12.05
C LEU A 401 3.15 -4.52 11.72
N THR A 402 3.53 -5.76 11.98
CA THR A 402 2.68 -6.95 11.77
C THR A 402 2.27 -7.58 13.10
N PRO A 403 1.23 -8.45 13.11
CA PRO A 403 0.87 -9.22 14.31
C PRO A 403 2.02 -10.07 14.84
N GLU A 404 2.87 -10.59 13.96
CA GLU A 404 4.08 -11.34 14.34
C GLU A 404 5.09 -10.46 15.07
N PHE A 405 5.34 -9.24 14.56
CA PHE A 405 6.20 -8.27 15.23
C PHE A 405 5.63 -7.86 16.58
N MET A 406 4.32 -7.65 16.71
CA MET A 406 3.70 -7.38 18.01
C MET A 406 3.82 -8.55 18.98
N LYS A 407 3.70 -9.79 18.50
CA LYS A 407 3.96 -10.98 19.31
C LYS A 407 5.42 -11.03 19.78
N TRP A 408 6.35 -10.64 18.92
CA TRP A 408 7.77 -10.54 19.28
C TRP A 408 7.98 -9.48 20.37
N PHE A 409 7.45 -8.27 20.21
CA PHE A 409 7.55 -7.19 21.21
C PHE A 409 6.96 -7.60 22.55
N THR A 410 5.75 -8.17 22.55
CA THR A 410 5.10 -8.64 23.78
C THR A 410 5.89 -9.74 24.50
N THR A 411 6.46 -10.69 23.76
CA THR A 411 7.32 -11.75 24.35
C THR A 411 8.56 -11.18 25.06
N HIS A 412 9.11 -10.07 24.56
CA HIS A 412 10.28 -9.42 25.15
C HIS A 412 9.90 -8.44 26.27
N ALA A 413 8.74 -7.79 26.18
CA ALA A 413 8.28 -6.79 27.14
C ALA A 413 7.67 -7.37 28.42
N PHE A 414 7.12 -8.58 28.37
CA PHE A 414 6.42 -9.23 29.49
C PHE A 414 7.13 -10.52 29.93
N HIS A 415 6.95 -10.92 31.19
CA HIS A 415 7.46 -12.21 31.68
C HIS A 415 6.63 -13.38 31.17
N ASN A 416 5.33 -13.17 31.00
CA ASN A 416 4.39 -14.13 30.42
C ASN A 416 3.16 -13.40 29.86
N LEU A 417 2.39 -14.07 29.01
CA LEU A 417 1.25 -13.44 28.31
C LEU A 417 0.05 -13.14 29.21
N ASP A 418 -0.05 -13.70 30.43
CA ASP A 418 -1.15 -13.35 31.34
C ASP A 418 -0.99 -11.93 31.90
N GLU A 419 0.24 -11.41 31.97
CA GLU A 419 0.49 -10.01 32.38
C GLU A 419 -0.10 -9.00 31.41
N VAL A 420 -0.26 -9.35 30.13
CA VAL A 420 -0.90 -8.50 29.12
C VAL A 420 -2.36 -8.23 29.49
N LYS A 421 -3.01 -9.09 30.27
CA LYS A 421 -4.40 -8.92 30.72
C LYS A 421 -4.52 -7.94 31.89
N ASP A 422 -3.42 -7.41 32.42
CA ASP A 422 -3.47 -6.39 33.46
C ASP A 422 -4.07 -5.08 32.87
N PRO A 423 -5.16 -4.53 33.45
CA PRO A 423 -5.78 -3.29 32.99
C PRO A 423 -4.85 -2.07 33.02
N ARG A 424 -3.70 -2.16 33.70
CA ARG A 424 -2.64 -1.14 33.69
C ARG A 424 -1.90 -1.06 32.37
N VAL A 425 -1.97 -2.07 31.50
CA VAL A 425 -1.32 -2.07 30.17
C VAL A 425 -2.34 -2.33 29.05
N SER A 426 -3.38 -3.12 29.32
CA SER A 426 -4.52 -3.28 28.41
C SER A 426 -5.67 -2.38 28.85
N VAL A 427 -5.55 -1.09 28.55
CA VAL A 427 -6.48 -0.07 29.06
C VAL A 427 -7.94 -0.29 28.64
N LEU A 428 -8.17 -0.98 27.51
CA LEU A 428 -9.50 -1.38 27.04
C LEU A 428 -10.24 -2.31 28.03
N LEU A 429 -9.51 -3.00 28.93
CA LEU A 429 -10.08 -3.86 29.96
C LEU A 429 -10.53 -3.09 31.23
N ASN A 430 -10.28 -1.77 31.30
CA ASN A 430 -10.73 -0.98 32.44
C ASN A 430 -12.25 -0.91 32.52
N ARG A 431 -12.77 -0.96 33.75
CA ARG A 431 -14.22 -0.91 34.01
C ARG A 431 -14.80 0.51 33.98
N THR A 432 -13.95 1.53 34.07
CA THR A 432 -14.36 2.93 34.13
C THR A 432 -13.40 3.81 33.35
N PHE A 433 -14.00 4.77 32.64
CA PHE A 433 -13.32 5.80 31.85
C PHE A 433 -13.73 7.22 32.28
N LYS A 434 -14.48 7.33 33.39
CA LYS A 434 -14.91 8.62 33.96
C LYS A 434 -13.72 9.41 34.47
N ASP A 435 -13.81 10.73 34.34
CA ASP A 435 -12.81 11.70 34.81
C ASP A 435 -11.41 11.52 34.20
N LEU A 436 -11.30 10.78 33.10
CA LEU A 436 -10.07 10.74 32.31
C LEU A 436 -9.88 12.07 31.56
N PRO A 437 -8.62 12.46 31.32
CA PRO A 437 -8.32 13.75 30.73
C PRO A 437 -8.71 13.80 29.24
N PRO A 438 -9.05 14.99 28.70
CA PRO A 438 -9.25 15.20 27.27
C PRO A 438 -8.14 14.55 26.43
N CYS A 439 -8.53 13.92 25.33
CA CYS A 439 -7.63 13.06 24.55
C CYS A 439 -7.60 13.43 23.07
N LEU A 440 -6.40 13.65 22.54
CA LEU A 440 -6.15 13.67 21.09
C LEU A 440 -5.62 12.32 20.64
N PHE A 441 -6.26 11.75 19.63
CA PHE A 441 -5.80 10.56 18.93
C PHE A 441 -5.25 10.94 17.56
N ILE A 442 -4.04 10.51 17.25
CA ILE A 442 -3.45 10.55 15.90
C ILE A 442 -3.26 9.11 15.48
N VAL A 443 -4.03 8.62 14.52
CA VAL A 443 -4.12 7.19 14.19
C VAL A 443 -3.69 6.98 12.74
N ALA A 444 -2.82 6.01 12.49
CA ALA A 444 -2.46 5.58 11.13
C ALA A 444 -3.57 4.68 10.55
N ASP A 445 -3.94 4.89 9.28
CA ASP A 445 -5.02 4.12 8.63
C ASP A 445 -4.62 2.66 8.33
N LEU A 446 -3.34 2.43 8.04
CA LEU A 446 -2.79 1.12 7.63
C LEU A 446 -1.97 0.50 8.76
N ASP A 447 -2.59 0.33 9.93
CA ASP A 447 -1.92 -0.08 11.16
C ASP A 447 -2.77 -1.11 11.93
N ILE A 448 -2.14 -2.19 12.38
CA ILE A 448 -2.80 -3.18 13.24
C ILE A 448 -3.33 -2.57 14.55
N LEU A 449 -2.76 -1.45 15.03
CA LEU A 449 -3.18 -0.76 16.24
C LEU A 449 -4.34 0.22 16.02
N ARG A 450 -4.78 0.42 14.77
CA ARG A 450 -5.84 1.39 14.40
C ARG A 450 -7.09 1.20 15.24
N ASP A 451 -7.66 0.00 15.22
CA ASP A 451 -8.99 -0.21 15.80
C ASP A 451 -8.97 -0.18 17.34
N GLY A 452 -7.84 -0.50 17.98
CA GLY A 452 -7.68 -0.32 19.43
C GLY A 452 -7.78 1.15 19.85
N ASN A 453 -7.23 2.07 19.04
CA ASN A 453 -7.38 3.52 19.26
C ASN A 453 -8.82 3.97 19.03
N LEU A 454 -9.45 3.50 17.96
CA LEU A 454 -10.86 3.81 17.67
C LEU A 454 -11.79 3.33 18.78
N GLU A 455 -11.54 2.15 19.34
CA GLU A 455 -12.35 1.62 20.44
C GLU A 455 -12.12 2.40 21.73
N TYR A 456 -10.87 2.72 22.08
CA TYR A 456 -10.60 3.52 23.27
C TYR A 456 -11.25 4.91 23.19
N GLN A 457 -11.20 5.57 22.02
CA GLN A 457 -11.90 6.83 21.79
C GLN A 457 -13.41 6.69 22.07
N LYS A 458 -14.07 5.67 21.52
CA LYS A 458 -15.51 5.44 21.75
C LYS A 458 -15.82 5.24 23.23
N LEU A 459 -14.97 4.53 23.96
CA LEU A 459 -15.12 4.30 25.40
C LEU A 459 -14.99 5.62 26.18
N LEU A 460 -14.03 6.48 25.82
CA LEU A 460 -13.87 7.83 26.40
C LEU A 460 -15.09 8.72 26.12
N GLU A 461 -15.55 8.78 24.87
CA GLU A 461 -16.73 9.57 24.47
C GLU A 461 -17.99 9.14 25.21
N LYS A 462 -18.21 7.83 25.33
CA LYS A 462 -19.33 7.27 26.09
C LYS A 462 -19.27 7.62 27.57
N ALA A 463 -18.07 7.83 28.12
CA ALA A 463 -17.86 8.29 29.48
C ALA A 463 -17.95 9.81 29.65
N GLY A 464 -18.17 10.57 28.56
CA GLY A 464 -18.28 12.03 28.56
C GLY A 464 -16.93 12.77 28.52
N VAL A 465 -15.84 12.07 28.18
CA VAL A 465 -14.51 12.67 28.02
C VAL A 465 -14.42 13.36 26.67
N GLN A 466 -13.83 14.55 26.62
CA GLN A 466 -13.59 15.26 25.37
C GLN A 466 -12.50 14.57 24.56
N THR A 467 -12.82 14.20 23.33
CA THR A 467 -11.90 13.52 22.40
C THR A 467 -11.78 14.30 21.09
N LYS A 468 -10.63 14.18 20.43
CA LYS A 468 -10.44 14.51 19.02
C LYS A 468 -9.67 13.36 18.37
N LEU A 469 -10.10 12.93 17.19
CA LEU A 469 -9.40 11.90 16.43
C LEU A 469 -9.01 12.42 15.06
N VAL A 470 -7.76 12.18 14.69
CA VAL A 470 -7.21 12.43 13.35
C VAL A 470 -6.74 11.10 12.79
N LEU A 471 -7.43 10.62 11.75
CA LEU A 471 -7.05 9.41 11.02
C LEU A 471 -6.18 9.81 9.83
N MET A 472 -4.90 9.46 9.89
CA MET A 472 -3.89 9.73 8.87
C MET A 472 -4.05 8.73 7.72
N LYS A 473 -4.66 9.19 6.64
CA LYS A 473 -5.06 8.35 5.49
C LYS A 473 -3.87 7.80 4.72
N ASP A 474 -3.96 6.51 4.39
CA ASP A 474 -2.97 5.77 3.60
C ASP A 474 -1.55 5.79 4.17
N VAL A 475 -1.45 5.99 5.49
CA VAL A 475 -0.21 6.05 6.29
C VAL A 475 -0.10 4.81 7.18
N ILE A 476 1.12 4.31 7.36
CA ILE A 476 1.47 3.13 8.17
C ILE A 476 1.96 3.49 9.59
N HIS A 477 2.11 2.46 10.42
CA HIS A 477 2.74 2.57 11.74
C HIS A 477 4.13 3.19 11.65
N VAL A 478 4.52 4.01 12.64
CA VAL A 478 5.83 4.70 12.79
C VAL A 478 6.00 6.04 12.06
N PHE A 479 5.03 6.46 11.22
CA PHE A 479 5.21 7.65 10.38
C PHE A 479 5.66 8.91 11.16
N PHE A 480 5.13 9.11 12.37
CA PHE A 480 5.33 10.32 13.17
C PHE A 480 6.76 10.45 13.67
N THR A 481 7.48 9.34 13.88
CA THR A 481 8.89 9.36 14.30
C THR A 481 9.86 9.43 13.13
N LEU A 482 9.36 9.45 11.88
CA LEU A 482 10.19 9.50 10.66
C LEU A 482 9.83 10.70 9.76
N PRO A 483 9.85 11.95 10.27
CA PRO A 483 9.49 13.13 9.47
C PRO A 483 10.44 13.40 8.30
N GLY A 484 11.61 12.77 8.23
CA GLY A 484 12.47 12.80 7.03
C GLY A 484 11.88 12.05 5.83
N ILE A 485 10.99 11.07 6.07
CA ILE A 485 10.27 10.30 5.03
C ILE A 485 8.80 10.73 4.95
N PHE A 486 8.20 11.12 6.08
CA PHE A 486 6.80 11.53 6.19
C PHE A 486 6.62 13.03 6.51
N PRO A 487 7.26 13.97 5.78
CA PRO A 487 7.21 15.39 6.13
C PRO A 487 5.79 15.98 6.12
N GLN A 488 4.92 15.57 5.21
CA GLN A 488 3.54 16.06 5.09
C GLN A 488 2.65 15.44 6.17
N SER A 489 2.68 14.11 6.30
CA SER A 489 1.92 13.41 7.35
C SER A 489 2.32 13.88 8.76
N CYS A 490 3.60 14.10 9.01
CA CYS A 490 4.07 14.65 10.28
C CYS A 490 3.63 16.10 10.48
N ALA A 491 3.65 16.94 9.44
CA ALA A 491 3.19 18.32 9.54
C ALA A 491 1.69 18.39 9.89
N GLU A 492 0.86 17.57 9.25
CA GLU A 492 -0.58 17.46 9.56
C GLU A 492 -0.82 16.98 11.00
N ALA A 493 -0.08 15.95 11.45
CA ALA A 493 -0.17 15.49 12.84
C ALA A 493 0.25 16.57 13.85
N VAL A 494 1.33 17.31 13.56
CA VAL A 494 1.79 18.44 14.39
C VAL A 494 0.78 19.58 14.41
N ASP A 495 0.13 19.87 13.28
CA ASP A 495 -0.95 20.86 13.19
C ASP A 495 -2.14 20.45 14.07
N ALA A 496 -2.53 19.17 14.02
CA ALA A 496 -3.58 18.64 14.89
C ALA A 496 -3.24 18.75 16.38
N ILE A 497 -1.98 18.46 16.76
CA ILE A 497 -1.47 18.63 18.13
C ILE A 497 -1.55 20.09 18.53
N ARG A 498 -1.07 21.02 17.70
CA ARG A 498 -1.10 22.45 17.98
C ARG A 498 -2.53 22.94 18.23
N ASP A 499 -3.47 22.54 17.38
CA ASP A 499 -4.88 22.93 17.51
C ASP A 499 -5.51 22.38 18.79
N PHE A 500 -5.21 21.13 19.13
CA PHE A 500 -5.67 20.52 20.38
C PHE A 500 -5.09 21.25 21.60
N MET A 501 -3.79 21.53 21.59
CA MET A 501 -3.10 22.26 22.65
C MET A 501 -3.60 23.70 22.83
N ALA A 502 -4.14 24.31 21.78
CA ALA A 502 -4.79 25.63 21.85
C ALA A 502 -6.22 25.56 22.42
N SER A 503 -6.90 24.41 22.28
CA SER A 503 -8.27 24.20 22.78
C SER A 503 -8.35 23.88 24.28
N ILE A 504 -7.23 23.44 24.86
CA ILE A 504 -7.05 23.17 26.29
C ILE A 504 -6.46 24.40 26.97
#